data_AF-A0A3B5A2Q4-F1
#
_entry.id   AF-A0A3B5A2Q4-F1
#
_cell.length_a   1.000
_cell.length_b   1.000
_cell.length_c   1.000
_cell.angle_alpha   90.00
_cell.angle_beta   90.00
_cell.angle_gamma   90.00
#
_symmetry.space_group_name_H-M   'P 1'
#
loop_
_entity.id
_entity.type
_entity.pdbx_description
1 polymer ?
#
loop_
_entity_poly.entity_id
_entity_poly.type
_entity_poly.pdbx_seq_one_letter_code
_entity_poly.pdbx_strand_id
1 'polypeptide(L)'
;VAVSWERSKGASSYTSFAQGMAGYASTHNSNETTSLFNDLLCGHNYSITVSASNGICSPCVPQNVTAKMMCSSDTGMVSWEE
;
A
#
# COMPACT_ATOMS: atom_id res chain seq x y z
N VAL A 1 11.78 -15.85 11.02
CA VAL A 1 10.67 -15.34 11.88
C VAL A 1 9.36 -15.47 11.11
N ALA A 2 8.36 -16.13 11.69
CA ALA A 2 7.04 -16.29 11.07
C ALA A 2 6.05 -15.29 11.69
N VAL A 3 5.26 -14.64 10.84
CA VAL A 3 4.18 -13.74 11.24
C VAL A 3 2.88 -14.19 10.60
N SER A 4 1.79 -14.08 11.35
CA SER A 4 0.45 -14.40 10.89
C SER A 4 -0.53 -13.31 11.32
N TRP A 5 -1.54 -13.08 10.50
CA TRP A 5 -2.59 -12.09 10.75
C TRP A 5 -3.94 -12.64 10.32
N GLU A 6 -5.02 -11.96 10.70
CA GLU A 6 -6.36 -12.31 10.26
C GLU A 6 -6.69 -11.71 8.90
N ARG A 7 -7.52 -12.43 8.11
CA ARG A 7 -7.94 -11.98 6.79
C ARG A 7 -8.79 -10.71 6.92
N SER A 8 -8.33 -9.60 6.35
CA SER A 8 -9.11 -8.36 6.23
C SER A 8 -10.22 -8.51 5.18
N LYS A 9 -11.41 -7.97 5.48
CA LYS A 9 -12.55 -7.96 4.55
C LYS A 9 -12.18 -7.17 3.29
N GLY A 10 -12.32 -7.81 2.14
CA GLY A 10 -12.00 -7.19 0.85
C GLY A 10 -10.51 -7.00 0.61
N ALA A 11 -9.61 -7.68 1.32
CA ALA A 11 -8.22 -7.76 0.88
C ALA A 11 -8.08 -8.85 -0.20
N SER A 12 -7.31 -8.61 -1.25
CA SER A 12 -6.93 -9.63 -2.24
C SER A 12 -5.49 -10.12 -1.99
N SER A 13 -4.57 -9.21 -1.66
CA SER A 13 -3.18 -9.48 -1.35
C SER A 13 -2.71 -8.75 -0.09
N TYR A 14 -1.57 -9.18 0.45
CA TYR A 14 -0.90 -8.56 1.58
C TYR A 14 0.55 -8.26 1.24
N THR A 15 1.01 -7.09 1.67
CA THR A 15 2.41 -6.71 1.64
C THR A 15 2.90 -6.63 3.07
N SER A 16 3.84 -7.50 3.43
CA SER A 16 4.51 -7.51 4.71
C SER A 16 5.90 -6.87 4.57
N PHE A 17 6.25 -6.02 5.51
CA PHE A 17 7.47 -5.23 5.51
C PHE A 17 8.13 -5.32 6.88
N ALA A 18 9.37 -5.82 6.92
CA ALA A 18 10.17 -5.87 8.13
C ALA A 18 11.29 -4.83 8.04
N GLN A 19 11.31 -3.89 8.97
CA GLN A 19 12.34 -2.84 9.09
C GLN A 19 13.19 -3.08 10.32
N GLY A 20 14.50 -3.26 10.13
CA GLY A 20 15.50 -3.35 11.21
C GLY A 20 16.24 -2.03 11.44
N MET A 21 17.10 -2.01 12.45
CA MET A 21 18.06 -0.91 12.65
C MET A 21 19.06 -0.82 11.49
N ALA A 22 19.62 0.38 11.27
CA ALA A 22 20.64 0.67 10.26
C ALA A 22 20.22 0.45 8.78
N GLY A 23 18.93 0.59 8.47
CA GLY A 23 18.44 0.58 7.08
C GLY A 23 18.19 -0.81 6.50
N TYR A 24 18.28 -1.86 7.31
CA TYR A 24 17.86 -3.19 6.89
C TYR A 24 16.35 -3.22 6.67
N ALA A 25 15.89 -3.58 5.48
CA ALA A 25 14.49 -3.65 5.13
C ALA A 25 14.23 -4.88 4.25
N SER A 26 13.23 -5.68 4.62
CA SER A 26 12.78 -6.84 3.84
C SER A 26 11.30 -6.69 3.53
N THR A 27 10.95 -6.78 2.25
CA THR A 27 9.56 -6.70 1.78
C THR A 27 9.15 -8.03 1.18
N HIS A 28 7.97 -8.52 1.55
CA HIS A 28 7.40 -9.73 1.01
C HIS A 28 5.92 -9.54 0.69
N ASN A 29 5.54 -9.83 -0.55
CA ASN A 29 4.15 -9.76 -1.02
C ASN A 29 3.60 -11.17 -1.19
N SER A 30 2.43 -11.43 -0.62
CA SER A 30 1.76 -12.72 -0.69
C SER A 30 0.25 -12.55 -0.59
N ASN A 31 -0.51 -13.50 -1.14
CA ASN A 31 -1.95 -13.56 -0.98
C ASN A 31 -2.36 -14.28 0.31
N GLU A 32 -1.41 -14.94 0.97
CA GLU A 32 -1.61 -15.64 2.22
C GLU A 32 -1.66 -14.68 3.41
N THR A 33 -2.31 -15.11 4.50
CA THR A 33 -2.32 -14.37 5.78
C THR A 33 -1.14 -14.72 6.68
N THR A 34 -0.08 -15.29 6.09
CA THR A 34 1.14 -15.68 6.76
C THR A 34 2.33 -15.26 5.92
N SER A 35 3.41 -14.85 6.59
CA SER A 35 4.67 -14.56 5.93
C SER A 35 5.85 -15.02 6.77
N LEU A 36 6.91 -15.40 6.07
CA LEU A 36 8.13 -15.93 6.64
C LEU A 36 9.31 -15.04 6.23
N PHE A 37 9.94 -14.43 7.23
CA PHE A 37 11.18 -13.69 7.06
C PHE A 37 12.37 -14.57 7.42
N ASN A 38 13.10 -15.06 6.41
CA ASN A 38 14.25 -15.94 6.60
C ASN A 38 15.55 -15.17 6.87
N ASP A 39 15.63 -13.92 6.43
CA ASP A 39 16.90 -13.19 6.38
C ASP A 39 17.12 -12.23 7.56
N LEU A 40 16.33 -12.36 8.64
CA LEU A 40 16.46 -11.49 9.82
C LEU A 40 17.66 -11.89 10.67
N LEU A 41 18.51 -10.90 10.99
CA LEU A 41 19.66 -11.06 11.87
C LEU A 41 19.22 -11.12 13.34
N CYS A 42 19.81 -12.05 14.10
CA CYS A 42 19.56 -12.22 15.54
C CYS A 42 20.04 -11.01 16.34
N GLY A 43 19.35 -10.69 17.46
CA GLY A 43 19.76 -9.63 18.39
C GLY A 43 19.39 -8.21 17.98
N HIS A 44 18.63 -8.05 16.88
CA HIS A 44 18.11 -6.76 16.44
C HIS A 44 16.60 -6.67 16.66
N ASN A 45 16.13 -5.47 16.96
CA ASN A 45 14.70 -5.16 16.95
C ASN A 45 14.25 -4.84 15.53
N TYR A 46 13.15 -5.47 15.12
CA TYR A 46 12.50 -5.23 13.84
C TYR A 46 11.08 -4.73 14.05
N SER A 47 10.67 -3.72 13.29
CA SER A 47 9.29 -3.28 13.16
C SER A 47 8.68 -3.95 11.94
N ILE A 48 7.62 -4.74 12.14
CA ILE A 48 6.93 -5.45 11.06
C ILE A 48 5.61 -4.76 10.79
N THR A 49 5.41 -4.31 9.55
CA THR A 49 4.19 -3.68 9.06
C THR A 49 3.53 -4.58 8.03
N VAL A 50 2.22 -4.80 8.14
CA VAL A 50 1.45 -5.58 7.15
C VAL A 50 0.38 -4.68 6.56
N SER A 51 0.40 -4.52 5.24
CA SER A 51 -0.59 -3.75 4.50
C SER A 51 -1.44 -4.69 3.66
N ALA A 52 -2.75 -4.68 3.88
CA ALA A 52 -3.72 -5.34 3.02
C ALA A 52 -3.97 -4.48 1.78
N SER A 53 -4.12 -5.11 0.61
CA SER A 53 -4.51 -4.42 -0.61
C SER A 53 -5.51 -5.26 -1.40
N ASN A 54 -6.48 -4.61 -2.05
CA ASN A 54 -7.46 -5.29 -2.89
C ASN A 54 -7.19 -5.17 -4.39
N GLY A 55 -6.05 -4.58 -4.80
CA GLY A 55 -5.82 -4.20 -6.20
C GLY A 55 -6.71 -3.05 -6.71
N ILE A 56 -7.81 -2.73 -6.01
CA ILE A 56 -8.75 -1.65 -6.34
C ILE A 56 -8.15 -0.24 -6.08
N CYS A 57 -7.03 -0.15 -5.36
CA CYS A 57 -6.29 1.10 -5.17
C CYS A 57 -4.80 0.95 -5.53
N SER A 58 -4.54 0.68 -6.81
CA SER A 58 -3.36 1.27 -7.48
C SER A 58 -3.85 2.59 -8.07
N PRO A 59 -3.10 3.70 -7.92
CA PRO A 59 -3.65 5.04 -7.64
C PRO A 59 -4.94 5.25 -8.43
N CYS A 60 -6.05 5.57 -7.74
CA CYS A 60 -7.33 5.83 -8.36
C CYS A 60 -7.14 6.98 -9.36
N VAL A 61 -6.75 6.63 -10.59
CA VAL A 61 -6.51 7.61 -11.64
C VAL A 61 -7.90 8.12 -11.97
N PRO A 62 -8.19 9.40 -11.67
CA PRO A 62 -9.51 9.94 -11.93
C PRO A 62 -9.87 9.71 -13.39
N GLN A 63 -11.02 9.08 -13.64
CA GLN A 63 -11.50 8.87 -14.99
C GLN A 63 -12.27 10.11 -15.44
N ASN A 64 -12.36 10.32 -16.75
CA ASN A 64 -13.13 11.44 -17.33
C ASN A 64 -12.77 12.83 -16.79
N VAL A 65 -11.48 13.09 -16.56
CA VAL A 65 -11.00 14.42 -16.14
C VAL A 65 -11.36 15.46 -17.20
N THR A 66 -12.23 16.38 -16.83
CA THR A 66 -12.64 17.52 -17.66
C THR A 66 -12.18 18.80 -17.01
N ALA A 67 -11.45 19.62 -17.75
CA ALA A 67 -11.08 20.97 -17.34
C ALA A 67 -11.89 21.99 -18.14
N LYS A 68 -12.52 22.93 -17.45
CA LYS A 68 -13.25 24.05 -18.05
C LYS A 68 -12.68 25.36 -17.50
N MET A 69 -12.34 26.26 -18.40
CA MET A 69 -11.93 27.62 -18.04
C MET A 69 -13.15 28.52 -18.02
N MET A 70 -13.40 29.17 -16.90
CA MET A 70 -14.41 30.23 -16.76
C MET A 70 -13.73 31.57 -16.99
N CYS A 71 -13.70 32.02 -18.25
CA CYS A 71 -13.04 33.25 -18.67
C CYS A 71 -13.63 34.53 -18.04
N SER A 72 -14.87 34.47 -17.53
CA SER A 72 -15.51 35.60 -16.86
C SER A 72 -15.00 35.84 -15.44
N SER A 73 -14.31 34.87 -14.84
CA SER A 73 -13.85 34.95 -13.44
C SER A 73 -12.38 34.50 -13.29
N ASP A 74 -11.64 34.36 -14.39
CA ASP A 74 -10.26 33.86 -14.44
C ASP A 74 -10.07 32.56 -13.63
N THR A 75 -11.09 31.70 -13.58
CA THR A 75 -11.11 30.50 -12.74
C THR A 75 -11.07 29.24 -13.59
N GLY A 76 -10.24 28.27 -13.23
CA GLY A 76 -10.25 26.93 -13.80
C GLY A 76 -11.07 25.96 -12.96
N MET A 77 -12.05 25.29 -13.56
CA MET A 77 -12.83 24.21 -12.94
C MET A 77 -12.36 22.86 -13.48
N VAL A 78 -12.07 21.92 -12.59
CA VAL A 78 -11.67 20.56 -12.94
C VAL A 78 -12.66 19.58 -12.30
N SER A 79 -13.19 18.66 -13.08
CA SER A 79 -14.13 17.62 -12.64
C SER A 79 -13.66 16.25 -13.11
N TRP A 80 -13.91 15.21 -12.34
CA TRP A 80 -13.60 13.82 -12.69
C TRP A 80 -14.69 12.87 -12.20
N GLU A 81 -14.75 11.67 -12.77
CA GLU A 81 -15.59 10.56 -12.34
C GLU A 81 -14.76 9.53 -11.56
N GLU A 82 -15.40 8.91 -10.57
CA GLU A 82 -14.85 7.85 -9.71
C GLU A 82 -15.22 6.46 -10.22
#